data_AF-A0A931ZVT3-F1
#
_entry.id   AF-A0A931ZVT3-F1
#
_cell.length_a   1.000
_cell.length_b   1.000
_cell.length_c   1.000
_cell.angle_alpha   90.00
_cell.angle_beta   90.00
_cell.angle_gamma   90.00
#
_symmetry.space_group_name_H-M   'P 1'
#
loop_
_entity.id
_entity.type
_entity.pdbx_description
1 polymer ?
#
loop_
_entity_poly.entity_id
_entity_poly.type
_entity_poly.pdbx_seq_one_letter_code
_entity_poly.pdbx_strand_id
1 'polypeptide(L)'
;MRSVGTLRGGMAVVVAWVGMACGGSDGVVLPATIERVAATDGQSAPAGGMLPSPLAVDVKGSDGTPAPRAEVRWTITGGTGAGLSDSVTLADGEGRALVSLRLGPTAGNYGVRAALKL
;
A
#
# COMPACT_ATOMS: atom_id res chain seq x y z
N MET A 1 -19.99 41.76 62.91
CA MET A 1 -19.83 43.19 62.55
C MET A 1 -18.51 43.34 61.81
N ARG A 2 -18.56 43.78 60.53
CA ARG A 2 -17.49 44.49 59.80
C ARG A 2 -16.23 43.64 59.53
N SER A 3 -15.55 43.63 58.39
CA SER A 3 -15.64 44.28 57.09
C SER A 3 -14.32 43.88 56.38
N VAL A 4 -14.29 43.92 55.04
CA VAL A 4 -13.11 44.21 54.19
C VAL A 4 -12.08 43.05 54.06
N GLY A 5 -11.49 42.73 52.90
CA GLY A 5 -11.45 43.45 51.63
C GLY A 5 -10.74 42.64 50.53
N THR A 6 -10.96 43.14 49.32
CA THR A 6 -10.48 42.76 47.99
C THR A 6 -8.99 42.40 47.90
N LEU A 7 -8.66 41.29 47.22
CA LEU A 7 -7.38 41.14 46.52
C LEU A 7 -7.61 40.59 45.11
N ARG A 8 -7.21 41.42 44.15
CA ARG A 8 -7.13 41.19 42.71
C ARG A 8 -6.17 40.04 42.42
N GLY A 9 -6.46 39.21 41.42
CA GLY A 9 -5.41 38.37 40.83
C GLY A 9 -5.88 37.32 39.86
N GLY A 10 -5.65 37.56 38.57
CA GLY A 10 -5.14 36.53 37.66
C GLY A 10 -6.15 35.53 37.11
N MET A 11 -6.75 35.88 35.98
CA MET A 11 -7.30 34.95 35.00
C MET A 11 -6.16 34.09 34.43
N ALA A 12 -6.23 32.76 34.56
CA ALA A 12 -5.45 31.83 33.73
C ALA A 12 -6.12 30.45 33.71
N VAL A 13 -7.12 30.33 32.84
CA VAL A 13 -7.58 29.04 32.31
C VAL A 13 -6.46 28.55 31.39
N VAL A 14 -5.74 27.49 31.79
CA VAL A 14 -4.84 26.77 30.88
C VAL A 14 -5.55 25.50 30.46
N VAL A 15 -6.36 25.61 29.41
CA VAL A 15 -6.75 24.45 28.59
C VAL A 15 -5.50 24.06 27.82
N ALA A 16 -4.84 22.99 28.26
CA ALA A 16 -3.76 22.37 27.52
C ALA A 16 -4.37 21.64 26.32
N TRP A 17 -4.26 22.25 25.15
CA TRP A 17 -4.64 21.65 23.88
C TRP A 17 -3.76 20.42 23.60
N VAL A 18 -4.42 19.29 23.37
CA VAL A 18 -3.82 18.07 22.84
C VAL A 18 -3.40 18.35 21.39
N GLY A 19 -2.09 18.46 21.14
CA GLY A 19 -1.52 18.54 19.81
C GLY A 19 -0.87 17.22 19.42
N MET A 20 -1.66 16.20 19.06
CA MET A 20 -1.12 15.02 18.38
C MET A 20 -0.86 15.41 16.93
N ALA A 21 0.31 15.98 16.69
CA ALA A 21 0.80 16.32 15.36
C ALA A 21 1.17 15.03 14.60
N CYS A 22 0.20 14.39 13.95
CA CYS A 22 0.50 13.57 12.78
C CYS A 22 0.79 14.53 11.61
N GLY A 23 1.98 15.14 11.62
CA GLY A 23 2.53 15.84 10.47
C GLY A 23 3.16 14.83 9.53
N GLY A 24 2.33 14.16 8.73
CA GLY A 24 2.82 13.35 7.61
C GLY A 24 3.26 14.28 6.50
N SER A 25 4.49 14.16 6.04
CA SER A 25 4.99 14.88 4.87
C SER A 25 4.18 14.43 3.65
N ASP A 26 3.13 15.18 3.28
CA ASP A 26 2.26 14.93 2.12
C ASP A 26 2.99 15.20 0.78
N GLY A 27 4.20 14.65 0.63
CA GLY A 27 4.86 14.56 -0.65
C GLY A 27 4.13 13.49 -1.46
N VAL A 28 3.32 13.90 -2.43
CA VAL A 28 2.81 12.98 -3.45
C VAL A 28 4.02 12.48 -4.24
N VAL A 29 4.47 11.26 -3.93
CA VAL A 29 5.53 10.59 -4.68
C VAL A 29 4.93 10.05 -5.98
N LEU A 30 5.40 10.56 -7.11
CA LEU A 30 4.98 10.05 -8.41
C LEU A 30 5.68 8.72 -8.69
N PRO A 31 4.95 7.67 -9.12
CA PRO A 31 5.57 6.39 -9.43
C PRO A 31 6.47 6.49 -10.66
N ALA A 32 7.71 6.00 -10.55
CA ALA A 32 8.70 6.04 -11.61
C ALA A 32 9.22 4.65 -11.97
N THR A 33 9.42 3.77 -10.99
CA THR A 33 9.95 2.42 -11.18
C THR A 33 9.06 1.37 -10.55
N ILE A 34 9.10 0.17 -11.11
CA ILE A 34 8.36 -1.00 -10.64
C ILE A 34 9.29 -2.22 -10.64
N GLU A 35 9.41 -2.88 -9.50
CA GLU A 35 10.32 -4.00 -9.27
C GLU A 35 9.54 -5.21 -8.76
N ARG A 36 9.83 -6.41 -9.25
CA ARG A 36 9.20 -7.64 -8.74
C ARG A 36 9.80 -8.04 -7.41
N VAL A 37 8.97 -8.40 -6.44
CA VAL A 37 9.42 -8.96 -5.17
C VAL A 37 9.71 -10.44 -5.36
N ALA A 38 10.99 -10.78 -5.52
CA ALA A 38 11.44 -12.13 -5.87
C ALA A 38 10.94 -13.25 -4.93
N ALA A 39 10.78 -12.94 -3.63
CA ALA A 39 10.28 -13.90 -2.65
C ALA A 39 8.81 -14.33 -2.88
N THR A 40 8.07 -13.61 -3.71
CA THR A 40 6.67 -13.92 -4.06
C THR A 40 6.51 -14.50 -5.46
N ASP A 41 7.61 -14.75 -6.17
CA ASP A 41 7.61 -15.34 -7.51
C ASP A 41 7.94 -16.83 -7.45
N GLY A 42 7.80 -17.55 -8.58
CA GLY A 42 8.21 -18.95 -8.70
C GLY A 42 7.41 -19.93 -7.84
N GLN A 43 6.24 -19.53 -7.39
CA GLN A 43 5.35 -20.35 -6.57
C GLN A 43 4.69 -21.48 -7.38
N SER A 44 4.10 -22.45 -6.68
CA SER A 44 3.38 -23.56 -7.31
C SER A 44 2.13 -23.93 -6.50
N ALA A 45 1.10 -24.38 -7.19
CA ALA A 45 -0.14 -24.90 -6.62
C ALA A 45 -0.73 -25.99 -7.55
N PRO A 46 -1.65 -26.84 -7.06
CA PRO A 46 -2.39 -27.75 -7.93
C PRO A 46 -3.15 -26.99 -9.04
N ALA A 47 -3.40 -27.64 -10.17
CA ALA A 47 -4.21 -27.07 -11.23
C ALA A 47 -5.61 -26.67 -10.70
N GLY A 48 -6.07 -25.47 -11.05
CA GLY A 48 -7.30 -24.87 -10.53
C GLY A 48 -7.17 -24.26 -9.12
N GLY A 49 -6.03 -24.43 -8.46
CA GLY A 49 -5.73 -23.95 -7.11
C GLY A 49 -5.29 -22.49 -7.07
N MET A 50 -5.26 -21.91 -5.87
CA MET A 50 -4.70 -20.58 -5.60
C MET A 50 -3.22 -20.70 -5.23
N LEU A 51 -2.39 -19.74 -5.67
CA LEU A 51 -1.01 -19.66 -5.18
C LEU A 51 -0.98 -19.46 -3.66
N PRO A 52 0.02 -20.01 -2.95
CA PRO A 52 0.08 -19.94 -1.49
C PRO A 52 0.28 -18.53 -0.94
N SER A 53 0.92 -17.65 -1.72
CA SER A 53 1.11 -16.23 -1.41
C SER A 53 0.70 -15.36 -2.60
N PRO A 54 0.24 -14.12 -2.38
CA PRO A 54 0.03 -13.17 -3.47
C PRO A 54 1.35 -12.83 -4.16
N LEU A 55 1.28 -12.51 -5.46
CA LEU A 55 2.38 -11.89 -6.19
C LEU A 55 2.54 -10.45 -5.71
N ALA A 56 3.78 -9.97 -5.62
CA ALA A 56 4.08 -8.62 -5.16
C ALA A 56 5.06 -7.89 -6.07
N VAL A 57 4.86 -6.57 -6.18
CA VAL A 57 5.80 -5.62 -6.76
C VAL A 57 6.01 -4.45 -5.81
N ASP A 58 7.21 -3.90 -5.80
CA ASP A 58 7.53 -2.64 -5.13
C ASP A 58 7.54 -1.52 -6.17
N VAL A 59 6.85 -0.42 -5.87
CA VAL A 59 6.73 0.77 -6.69
C VAL A 59 7.43 1.93 -5.99
N LYS A 60 8.34 2.58 -6.70
CA LYS A 60 9.16 3.66 -6.15
C LYS A 60 9.11 4.89 -7.06
N GLY A 61 9.33 6.05 -6.45
CA GLY A 61 9.61 7.29 -7.14
C GLY A 61 11.02 7.32 -7.75
N SER A 62 11.32 8.40 -8.47
CA SER A 62 12.61 8.56 -9.18
C SER A 62 13.82 8.63 -8.25
N ASP A 63 13.60 9.00 -7.00
CA ASP A 63 14.61 9.08 -5.93
C ASP A 63 14.69 7.79 -5.09
N GLY A 64 13.95 6.75 -5.46
CA GLY A 64 13.90 5.48 -4.74
C GLY A 64 12.95 5.47 -3.53
N THR A 65 12.24 6.57 -3.26
CA THR A 65 11.23 6.61 -2.20
C THR A 65 10.03 5.72 -2.55
N PRO A 66 9.40 5.06 -1.57
CA PRO A 66 8.14 4.36 -1.80
C PRO A 66 7.07 5.28 -2.40
N ALA A 67 6.36 4.79 -3.42
CA ALA A 67 5.27 5.52 -4.07
C ALA A 67 3.91 4.95 -3.65
N PRO A 68 3.32 5.41 -2.53
CA PRO A 68 2.04 4.91 -2.07
C PRO A 68 0.90 5.30 -3.02
N ARG A 69 -0.14 4.46 -3.06
CA ARG A 69 -1.32 4.62 -3.92
C ARG A 69 -1.02 4.63 -5.42
N ALA A 70 0.17 4.22 -5.85
CA ALA A 70 0.46 4.00 -7.26
C ALA A 70 -0.45 2.89 -7.83
N GLU A 71 -1.06 3.13 -8.98
CA GLU A 71 -1.87 2.13 -9.68
C GLU A 71 -0.97 1.15 -10.46
N VAL A 72 -1.10 -0.14 -10.14
CA VAL A 72 -0.40 -1.23 -10.82
C VAL A 72 -1.42 -2.04 -11.60
N ARG A 73 -1.25 -2.10 -12.92
CA ARG A 73 -2.00 -2.98 -13.80
C ARG A 73 -1.34 -4.35 -13.86
N TRP A 74 -2.14 -5.38 -13.68
CA TRP A 74 -1.73 -6.78 -13.78
C TRP A 74 -2.32 -7.40 -15.05
N THR A 75 -1.56 -8.28 -15.70
CA THR A 75 -2.00 -8.96 -16.92
C THR A 75 -1.44 -10.38 -16.93
N ILE A 76 -2.33 -11.36 -17.09
CA ILE A 76 -1.92 -12.75 -17.28
C ILE A 76 -1.30 -12.87 -18.67
N THR A 77 -0.04 -13.31 -18.73
CA THR A 77 0.72 -13.51 -19.96
C THR A 77 0.89 -14.99 -20.33
N GLY A 78 0.56 -15.90 -19.41
CA GLY A 78 0.64 -17.34 -19.64
C GLY A 78 -0.25 -18.14 -18.71
N GLY A 79 -0.76 -19.26 -19.22
CA GLY A 79 -1.60 -20.20 -18.50
C GLY A 79 -3.11 -19.97 -18.71
N THR A 80 -3.73 -20.90 -19.44
CA THR A 80 -5.15 -20.83 -19.82
C THR A 80 -6.07 -20.95 -18.61
N GLY A 81 -7.06 -20.07 -18.50
CA GLY A 81 -8.08 -20.12 -17.44
C GLY A 81 -7.59 -19.69 -16.06
N ALA A 82 -6.39 -19.11 -15.95
CA ALA A 82 -5.99 -18.41 -14.73
C ALA A 82 -6.82 -17.15 -14.49
N GLY A 83 -6.92 -16.76 -13.23
CA GLY A 83 -7.64 -15.58 -12.79
C GLY A 83 -6.86 -14.79 -11.76
N LEU A 84 -6.85 -13.46 -11.91
CA LEU A 84 -6.33 -12.54 -10.92
C LEU A 84 -7.47 -12.07 -10.00
N SER A 85 -7.16 -11.76 -8.74
CA SER A 85 -8.12 -11.13 -7.82
C SER A 85 -8.60 -9.77 -8.31
N ASP A 86 -7.72 -9.03 -8.99
CA ASP A 86 -8.03 -7.76 -9.64
C ASP A 86 -7.07 -7.54 -10.82
N SER A 87 -7.52 -6.77 -11.82
CA SER A 87 -6.69 -6.32 -12.94
C SER A 87 -5.87 -5.07 -12.61
N VAL A 88 -6.26 -4.31 -11.58
CA VAL A 88 -5.53 -3.13 -11.10
C VAL A 88 -5.53 -3.13 -9.57
N THR A 89 -4.36 -2.95 -8.95
CA THR A 89 -4.27 -2.76 -7.49
C THR A 89 -3.48 -1.49 -7.16
N LEU A 90 -3.65 -1.01 -5.93
CA LEU A 90 -2.94 0.15 -5.41
C LEU A 90 -1.76 -0.30 -4.55
N ALA A 91 -0.64 0.41 -4.69
CA ALA A 91 0.48 0.27 -3.77
C ALA A 91 0.11 0.79 -2.37
N ASP A 92 0.59 0.11 -1.33
CA ASP A 92 0.41 0.50 0.08
C ASP A 92 1.41 1.59 0.52
N GLY A 93 1.48 1.87 1.83
CA GLY A 93 2.37 2.89 2.40
C GLY A 93 3.87 2.62 2.17
N GLU A 94 4.26 1.36 1.93
CA GLU A 94 5.62 0.96 1.61
C GLU A 94 5.87 0.87 0.10
N GLY A 95 4.90 1.34 -0.71
CA GLY A 95 4.98 1.27 -2.17
C GLY A 95 4.73 -0.14 -2.70
N ARG A 96 4.23 -1.08 -1.89
CA ARG A 96 4.03 -2.46 -2.32
C ARG A 96 2.62 -2.67 -2.86
N ALA A 97 2.52 -3.22 -4.06
CA ALA A 97 1.25 -3.66 -4.64
C ALA A 97 1.18 -5.19 -4.72
N LEU A 98 0.04 -5.74 -4.34
CA LEU A 98 -0.19 -7.19 -4.27
C LEU A 98 -1.31 -7.62 -5.23
N VAL A 99 -1.24 -8.84 -5.74
CA VAL A 99 -2.35 -9.50 -6.45
C VAL A 99 -2.36 -11.01 -6.19
N SER A 100 -3.53 -11.59 -5.94
CA SER A 100 -3.67 -13.05 -5.83
C SER A 100 -3.90 -13.67 -7.20
N LEU A 101 -3.27 -14.81 -7.46
CA LEU A 101 -3.43 -15.58 -8.69
C LEU A 101 -4.06 -16.95 -8.38
N ARG A 102 -5.14 -17.26 -9.10
CA ARG A 102 -5.69 -18.62 -9.23
C ARG A 102 -5.21 -19.23 -10.54
N LEU A 103 -4.63 -20.42 -10.46
CA LEU A 103 -4.20 -21.18 -11.63
C LEU A 103 -5.41 -21.73 -12.40
N GLY A 104 -5.22 -21.94 -13.70
CA GLY A 104 -6.19 -22.62 -14.54
C GLY A 104 -6.19 -24.14 -14.35
N PRO A 105 -7.12 -24.86 -15.00
CA PRO A 105 -7.30 -26.30 -14.82
C PRO A 105 -6.20 -27.16 -15.45
N THR A 106 -5.29 -26.56 -16.22
CA THR A 106 -4.20 -27.27 -16.91
C THR A 106 -2.87 -27.06 -16.18
N ALA A 107 -2.13 -28.14 -15.93
CA ALA A 107 -0.78 -28.03 -15.39
C ALA A 107 0.17 -27.34 -16.40
N GLY A 108 1.07 -26.49 -15.90
CA GLY A 108 2.02 -25.77 -16.74
C GLY A 108 2.52 -24.49 -16.08
N ASN A 109 3.28 -23.71 -16.84
CA ASN A 109 3.80 -22.43 -16.39
C ASN A 109 2.74 -21.32 -16.55
N TYR A 110 2.57 -20.53 -15.50
CA TYR A 110 1.70 -19.37 -15.48
C TYR A 110 2.55 -18.10 -15.40
N GLY A 111 2.19 -17.11 -16.20
CA GLY A 111 2.91 -15.84 -16.30
C GLY A 111 2.00 -14.69 -15.97
N VAL A 112 2.50 -13.73 -15.18
CA VAL A 112 1.82 -12.47 -14.89
C VAL A 112 2.81 -11.34 -15.09
N ARG A 113 2.37 -10.29 -15.78
CA ARG A 113 3.10 -9.03 -15.93
C ARG A 113 2.43 -7.95 -15.09
N ALA A 114 3.24 -7.16 -14.41
CA ALA A 114 2.83 -5.92 -13.75
C ALA A 114 3.36 -4.71 -14.54
N ALA A 115 2.59 -3.63 -14.59
CA ALA A 115 3.00 -2.37 -15.19
C ALA A 115 2.35 -1.20 -14.44
N LEU A 116 3.06 -0.07 -14.33
CA LEU A 116 2.48 1.16 -13.82
C LEU A 116 1.39 1.65 -14.76
N LYS A 117 0.28 2.10 -14.19
CA LYS A 117 -0.77 2.81 -14.91
C LYS A 117 -0.51 4.30 -14.70
N LEU A 118 0.02 4.94 -15.74
CA LEU A 118 0.29 6.38 -15.80
C LEU A 118 -0.89 7.12 -16.41
#